data_AF-A0A536Y5L2-F1
#
_entry.id   AF-A0A536Y5L2-F1
#
_cell.length_a   1.000
_cell.length_b   1.000
_cell.length_c   1.000
_cell.angle_alpha   90.00
_cell.angle_beta   90.00
_cell.angle_gamma   90.00
#
_symmetry.space_group_name_H-M   'P 1'
#
loop_
_entity.id
_entity.type
_entity.pdbx_description
1 polymer ?
#
loop_
_entity_poly.entity_id
_entity_poly.type
_entity_poly.pdbx_seq_one_letter_code
_entity_poly.pdbx_strand_id
1 'polypeptide(L)'
;MATDLLTAKQRRLVHEIEQIAETFSLDYQDIRRYEREARTPVLEIMKNKLVRGQVILWYTLLDEFLNNKICEYYFGRKRGFPKLWKTKPFQRFNHYILEELYPLQKLRLVSAIRKVPKTFRRDIEALNALRNGLAHAFFPENLRKSKPQWKGHDIFSLKGAQEFQTDMYSLSDYFFGLKPELDGDVTSNPTFERDARKNGARPSP
;
A
#
# COMPACT_ATOMS: atom_id res chain seq x y z
N MET A 1 21.58 -13.41 -22.89
CA MET A 1 20.75 -13.36 -21.68
C MET A 1 19.47 -14.10 -21.99
N ALA A 2 19.12 -15.15 -21.24
CA ALA A 2 17.85 -15.83 -21.42
C ALA A 2 16.73 -14.82 -21.12
N THR A 3 15.79 -14.65 -22.05
CA THR A 3 14.56 -13.88 -21.81
C THR A 3 13.81 -14.58 -20.67
N ASP A 4 13.66 -13.90 -19.54
CA ASP A 4 12.90 -14.42 -18.39
C ASP A 4 11.42 -14.51 -18.77
N LEU A 5 10.99 -15.72 -19.18
CA LEU A 5 9.62 -15.97 -19.65
C LEU A 5 8.71 -16.21 -18.45
N LEU A 6 7.58 -15.49 -18.42
CA LEU A 6 6.54 -15.72 -17.40
C LEU A 6 6.08 -17.18 -17.38
N THR A 7 5.82 -17.70 -16.19
CA THR A 7 5.14 -18.98 -15.98
C THR A 7 3.68 -18.92 -16.43
N ALA A 8 3.04 -20.09 -16.60
CA ALA A 8 1.61 -20.17 -16.94
C ALA A 8 0.72 -19.48 -15.88
N LYS A 9 1.07 -19.64 -14.59
CA LYS A 9 0.35 -18.98 -13.49
C LYS A 9 0.49 -17.46 -13.55
N GLN A 10 1.70 -16.95 -13.80
CA GLN A 10 1.94 -15.50 -13.93
C GLN A 10 1.17 -14.91 -15.12
N ARG A 11 1.20 -15.56 -16.29
CA ARG A 11 0.40 -15.12 -17.46
C ARG A 11 -1.10 -15.05 -17.14
N ARG A 12 -1.64 -16.09 -16.48
CA ARG A 12 -3.04 -16.10 -16.07
C ARG A 12 -3.37 -14.95 -15.11
N LEU A 13 -2.50 -14.70 -14.13
CA LEU A 13 -2.68 -13.59 -13.19
C LEU A 13 -2.60 -12.22 -13.86
N VAL A 14 -1.68 -12.02 -14.81
CA VAL A 14 -1.60 -10.77 -15.59
C VAL A 14 -2.91 -10.53 -16.33
N HIS A 15 -3.42 -11.55 -17.03
CA HIS A 15 -4.69 -11.45 -17.74
C HIS A 15 -5.87 -11.15 -16.81
N GLU A 16 -5.94 -11.81 -15.65
CA GLU A 16 -6.97 -11.55 -14.65
C GLU A 16 -6.88 -10.12 -14.09
N ILE A 17 -5.66 -9.61 -13.82
CA ILE A 17 -5.43 -8.24 -13.36
C ILE A 17 -5.88 -7.22 -14.41
N GLU A 18 -5.62 -7.46 -15.70
CA GLU A 18 -6.07 -6.60 -16.79
C GLU A 18 -7.61 -6.51 -16.84
N GLN A 19 -8.29 -7.66 -16.75
CA GLN A 19 -9.77 -7.72 -16.72
C GLN A 19 -10.35 -7.01 -15.49
N ILE A 20 -9.72 -7.17 -14.33
CA ILE A 20 -10.10 -6.47 -13.10
C ILE A 20 -9.89 -4.96 -13.24
N ALA A 21 -8.76 -4.53 -13.81
CA ALA A 21 -8.45 -3.13 -14.01
C ALA A 21 -9.48 -2.47 -14.94
N GLU A 22 -9.85 -3.11 -16.05
CA GLU A 22 -10.90 -2.64 -16.95
C GLU A 22 -12.25 -2.53 -16.21
N THR A 23 -12.65 -3.59 -15.49
CA THR A 23 -13.91 -3.63 -14.72
C THR A 23 -14.01 -2.48 -13.70
N PHE A 24 -12.90 -2.11 -13.05
CA PHE A 24 -12.86 -1.04 -12.06
C PHE A 24 -12.44 0.33 -12.61
N SER A 25 -12.26 0.43 -13.94
CA SER A 25 -11.77 1.63 -14.64
C SER A 25 -10.45 2.13 -14.04
N LEU A 26 -9.45 1.28 -14.02
CA LEU A 26 -8.06 1.53 -13.61
C LEU A 26 -7.06 1.36 -14.77
N ASP A 27 -7.57 1.20 -15.99
CA ASP A 27 -6.87 1.03 -17.26
C ASP A 27 -6.33 2.36 -17.83
N TYR A 28 -5.46 3.03 -17.07
CA TYR A 28 -4.91 4.34 -17.45
C TYR A 28 -4.15 4.34 -18.80
N GLN A 29 -3.70 3.17 -19.27
CA GLN A 29 -3.01 3.02 -20.55
C GLN A 29 -3.94 3.29 -21.74
N ASP A 30 -5.23 2.99 -21.60
CA ASP A 30 -6.24 3.10 -22.65
C ASP A 30 -7.09 4.38 -22.53
N ILE A 31 -6.56 5.42 -21.87
CA ILE A 31 -7.28 6.68 -21.59
C ILE A 31 -7.86 7.37 -22.85
N ARG A 32 -7.32 7.06 -24.03
CA ARG A 32 -7.83 7.59 -25.31
C ARG A 32 -9.23 7.08 -25.67
N ARG A 33 -9.67 5.94 -25.12
CA ARG A 33 -11.03 5.40 -25.29
C ARG A 33 -12.10 6.29 -24.65
N TYR A 34 -11.73 7.07 -23.64
CA TYR A 34 -12.61 8.04 -22.99
C TYR A 34 -12.74 9.32 -23.81
N GLU A 35 -13.90 9.96 -23.72
CA GLU A 35 -14.15 11.29 -24.28
C GLU A 35 -13.10 12.29 -23.81
N ARG A 36 -12.64 13.17 -24.71
CA ARG A 36 -11.49 14.06 -24.47
C ARG A 36 -11.63 14.87 -23.18
N GLU A 37 -12.84 15.34 -22.88
CA GLU A 37 -13.14 16.17 -21.71
C GLU A 37 -13.15 15.36 -20.40
N ALA A 38 -13.47 14.07 -20.46
CA ALA A 38 -13.51 13.19 -19.29
C ALA A 38 -12.13 12.62 -18.90
N ARG A 39 -11.12 12.70 -19.77
CA ARG A 39 -9.82 12.04 -19.55
C ARG A 39 -9.11 12.50 -18.27
N THR A 40 -9.06 13.80 -18.01
CA THR A 40 -8.37 14.32 -16.83
C THR A 40 -9.07 13.90 -15.53
N PRO A 41 -10.40 14.12 -15.35
CA PRO A 41 -11.11 13.62 -14.17
C PRO A 41 -10.96 12.11 -13.94
N VAL A 42 -11.02 11.32 -15.02
CA VAL A 42 -10.86 9.87 -14.95
C VAL A 42 -9.45 9.50 -14.45
N LEU A 43 -8.39 10.12 -14.97
CA LEU A 43 -7.02 9.89 -14.51
C LEU A 43 -6.82 10.29 -13.04
N GLU A 44 -7.42 11.40 -12.60
CA GLU A 44 -7.36 11.83 -11.20
C GLU A 44 -8.05 10.82 -10.27
N ILE A 45 -9.22 10.31 -10.67
CA ILE A 45 -9.93 9.26 -9.92
C ILE A 45 -9.11 7.96 -9.89
N MET A 46 -8.52 7.54 -11.02
CA MET A 46 -7.65 6.36 -11.09
C MET A 46 -6.46 6.49 -10.13
N LYS A 47 -5.75 7.63 -10.18
CA LYS A 47 -4.64 7.92 -9.26
C LYS A 47 -5.09 7.86 -7.81
N ASN A 48 -6.23 8.46 -7.49
CA ASN A 48 -6.78 8.46 -6.13
C ASN A 48 -7.11 7.05 -5.64
N LYS A 49 -7.71 6.21 -6.50
CA LYS A 49 -8.01 4.81 -6.18
C LYS A 49 -6.74 4.01 -5.90
N LEU A 50 -5.71 4.13 -6.75
CA LEU A 50 -4.43 3.43 -6.58
C LEU A 50 -3.76 3.79 -5.25
N VAL A 51 -3.61 5.09 -4.98
CA VAL A 51 -2.96 5.57 -3.75
C VAL A 51 -3.76 5.17 -2.50
N ARG A 52 -5.08 5.37 -2.50
CA ARG A 52 -5.93 4.98 -1.35
C ARG A 52 -5.88 3.48 -1.09
N GLY A 53 -5.95 2.68 -2.16
CA GLY A 53 -5.83 1.22 -2.07
C GLY A 53 -4.53 0.82 -1.38
N GLN A 54 -3.42 1.45 -1.76
CA GLN A 54 -2.11 1.17 -1.16
C GLN A 54 -2.04 1.58 0.32
N VAL A 55 -2.61 2.72 0.71
CA VAL A 55 -2.65 3.15 2.11
C VAL A 55 -3.49 2.19 2.97
N ILE A 56 -4.67 1.80 2.47
CA ILE A 56 -5.55 0.86 3.18
C ILE A 56 -4.88 -0.50 3.32
N LEU A 57 -4.25 -1.01 2.26
CA LEU A 57 -3.52 -2.27 2.28
C LEU A 57 -2.39 -2.27 3.32
N TRP A 58 -1.59 -1.20 3.36
CA TRP A 58 -0.52 -1.12 4.37
C TRP A 58 -1.07 -0.99 5.80
N TYR A 59 -2.18 -0.30 5.98
CA TYR A 59 -2.84 -0.22 7.28
C TYR A 59 -3.31 -1.61 7.76
N THR A 60 -3.92 -2.40 6.89
CA THR A 60 -4.36 -3.77 7.25
C THR A 60 -3.18 -4.70 7.45
N LEU A 61 -2.16 -4.65 6.60
CA LEU A 61 -0.92 -5.42 6.80
C LEU A 61 -0.25 -5.08 8.13
N LEU A 62 -0.17 -3.80 8.50
CA LEU A 62 0.41 -3.40 9.76
C LEU A 62 -0.38 -3.96 10.96
N ASP A 63 -1.70 -4.00 10.89
CA ASP A 63 -2.52 -4.62 11.93
C ASP A 63 -2.13 -6.10 12.11
N GLU A 64 -2.00 -6.84 11.01
CA GLU A 64 -1.52 -8.23 11.02
C GLU A 64 -0.09 -8.34 11.57
N PHE A 65 0.78 -7.38 11.30
CA PHE A 65 2.15 -7.36 11.83
C PHE A 65 2.15 -7.26 13.35
N LEU A 66 1.30 -6.40 13.90
CA LEU A 66 1.13 -6.24 15.34
C LEU A 66 0.47 -7.47 15.95
N ASN A 67 -0.56 -8.03 15.32
CA ASN A 67 -1.21 -9.29 15.72
C ASN A 67 -0.16 -10.40 15.85
N ASN A 68 0.74 -10.51 14.87
CA ASN A 68 1.78 -11.53 14.88
C ASN A 68 2.72 -11.37 16.07
N LYS A 69 3.15 -10.14 16.42
CA LYS A 69 4.02 -9.94 17.58
C LYS A 69 3.32 -10.18 18.92
N ILE A 70 2.03 -9.86 19.01
CA ILE A 70 1.22 -10.18 20.19
C ILE A 70 1.09 -11.72 20.31
N CYS A 71 0.76 -12.41 19.23
CA CYS A 71 0.64 -13.87 19.20
C CYS A 71 1.95 -14.57 19.56
N GLU A 72 3.08 -14.11 19.00
CA GLU A 72 4.41 -14.65 19.32
C GLU A 72 4.71 -14.59 20.82
N TYR A 73 4.25 -13.54 21.51
CA TYR A 73 4.45 -13.38 22.96
C TYR A 73 3.58 -14.35 23.78
N TYR A 74 2.27 -14.43 23.48
CA TYR A 74 1.34 -15.24 24.28
C TYR A 74 1.36 -16.75 23.95
N PHE A 75 1.61 -17.11 22.69
CA PHE A 75 1.55 -18.51 22.23
C PHE A 75 2.91 -19.09 21.85
N GLY A 76 3.95 -18.26 21.89
CA GLY A 76 5.31 -18.63 21.49
C GLY A 76 5.47 -18.80 19.97
N ARG A 77 6.71 -19.06 19.54
CA ARG A 77 7.07 -19.25 18.12
C ARG A 77 7.08 -20.72 17.66
N LYS A 78 6.84 -21.67 18.57
CA LYS A 78 6.99 -23.11 18.30
C LYS A 78 5.90 -23.66 17.38
N ARG A 79 4.71 -23.04 17.36
CA ARG A 79 3.58 -23.44 16.52
C ARG A 79 3.33 -22.36 15.48
N GLY A 80 3.36 -22.73 14.20
CA GLY A 80 2.94 -21.82 13.14
C GLY A 80 1.45 -21.47 13.25
N PHE A 81 1.06 -20.30 12.75
CA PHE A 81 -0.32 -19.80 12.78
C PHE A 81 -1.38 -20.82 12.35
N PRO A 82 -1.22 -21.60 11.25
CA PRO A 82 -2.23 -22.58 10.86
C PRO A 82 -2.54 -23.65 11.92
N LYS A 83 -1.56 -23.98 12.78
CA LYS A 83 -1.76 -24.90 13.90
C LYS A 83 -2.42 -24.20 15.09
N LEU A 84 -2.06 -22.94 15.36
CA LEU A 84 -2.66 -22.15 16.45
C LEU A 84 -4.15 -21.88 16.21
N TRP A 85 -4.54 -21.53 14.98
CA TRP A 85 -5.93 -21.28 14.57
C TRP A 85 -6.90 -22.44 14.85
N LYS A 86 -6.40 -23.67 14.96
CA LYS A 86 -7.19 -24.86 15.29
C LYS A 86 -7.46 -25.01 16.79
N THR A 87 -6.83 -24.20 17.64
CA THR A 87 -6.93 -24.34 19.10
C THR A 87 -7.99 -23.38 19.67
N LYS A 88 -8.86 -23.89 20.55
CA LYS A 88 -9.89 -23.07 21.24
C LYS A 88 -9.30 -21.88 22.02
N PRO A 89 -8.14 -21.99 22.71
CA PRO A 89 -7.52 -20.85 23.38
C PRO A 89 -7.14 -19.72 22.41
N PHE A 90 -6.55 -20.05 21.26
CA PHE A 90 -6.19 -19.05 20.26
C PHE A 90 -7.43 -18.41 19.64
N GLN A 91 -8.47 -19.18 19.32
CA GLN A 91 -9.72 -18.64 18.77
C GLN A 91 -10.38 -17.64 19.72
N ARG A 92 -10.45 -17.94 21.02
CA ARG A 92 -10.96 -16.99 22.03
C ARG A 92 -10.08 -15.77 22.15
N PHE A 93 -8.75 -15.94 22.13
CA PHE A 93 -7.82 -14.81 22.17
C PHE A 93 -7.98 -13.91 20.95
N ASN A 94 -8.07 -14.49 19.75
CA ASN A 94 -8.31 -13.74 18.53
C ASN A 94 -9.61 -12.94 18.63
N HIS A 95 -10.71 -13.61 18.97
CA HIS A 95 -12.03 -12.97 19.03
C HIS A 95 -12.12 -11.86 20.08
N TYR A 96 -11.70 -12.12 21.32
CA TYR A 96 -11.90 -11.16 22.42
C TYR A 96 -10.76 -10.15 22.58
N ILE A 97 -9.60 -10.38 21.94
CA ILE A 97 -8.43 -9.51 22.11
C ILE A 97 -7.97 -8.94 20.77
N LEU A 98 -7.67 -9.77 19.77
CA LEU A 98 -7.09 -9.25 18.53
C LEU A 98 -8.10 -8.52 17.65
N GLU A 99 -9.34 -9.01 17.56
CA GLU A 99 -10.41 -8.37 16.77
C GLU A 99 -10.91 -7.08 17.42
N GLU A 100 -10.89 -7.00 18.76
CA GLU A 100 -11.39 -5.84 19.52
C GLU A 100 -10.38 -4.68 19.59
N LEU A 101 -9.08 -4.98 19.53
CA LEU A 101 -8.05 -3.94 19.61
C LEU A 101 -7.83 -3.29 18.24
N TYR A 102 -7.88 -1.95 18.19
CA TYR A 102 -7.46 -1.23 16.99
C TYR A 102 -5.92 -1.07 16.93
N PRO A 103 -5.33 -0.75 15.76
CA PRO A 103 -3.87 -0.81 15.57
C PRO A 103 -3.03 -0.02 16.59
N LEU A 104 -3.49 1.16 17.06
CA LEU A 104 -2.70 1.90 18.06
C LEU A 104 -2.76 1.26 19.45
N GLN A 105 -3.85 0.60 19.83
CA GLN A 105 -3.89 -0.19 21.06
C GLN A 105 -2.95 -1.40 20.94
N LYS A 106 -2.97 -2.08 19.79
CA LYS A 106 -2.02 -3.16 19.50
C LYS A 106 -0.58 -2.66 19.53
N LEU A 107 -0.29 -1.49 18.98
CA LEU A 107 1.04 -0.87 19.05
C LEU A 107 1.47 -0.60 20.50
N ARG A 108 0.56 -0.11 21.35
CA ARG A 108 0.83 0.10 22.79
C ARG A 108 1.16 -1.22 23.47
N LEU A 109 0.37 -2.27 23.22
CA LEU A 109 0.62 -3.61 23.75
C LEU A 109 1.96 -4.18 23.26
N VAL A 110 2.24 -4.09 21.96
CA VAL A 110 3.51 -4.50 21.36
C VAL A 110 4.68 -3.72 21.99
N SER A 111 4.51 -2.42 22.23
CA SER A 111 5.55 -1.58 22.85
C SER A 111 5.81 -1.92 24.32
N ALA A 112 4.82 -2.50 25.01
CA ALA A 112 4.97 -2.98 26.38
C ALA A 112 5.70 -4.33 26.45
N ILE A 113 5.52 -5.21 25.45
CA ILE A 113 6.18 -6.53 25.39
C ILE A 113 7.55 -6.49 24.72
N ARG A 114 7.82 -5.52 23.85
CA ARG A 114 9.11 -5.35 23.17
C ARG A 114 9.41 -3.89 22.83
N LYS A 115 10.69 -3.55 22.74
CA LYS A 115 11.12 -2.22 22.29
C LYS A 115 10.74 -2.04 20.81
N VAL A 116 9.91 -1.04 20.52
CA VAL A 116 9.61 -0.55 19.17
C VAL A 116 10.33 0.78 18.95
N PRO A 117 11.17 0.91 17.90
CA PRO A 117 11.82 2.17 17.55
C PRO A 117 10.83 3.34 17.50
N LYS A 118 11.27 4.51 17.98
CA LYS A 118 10.42 5.71 18.04
C LYS A 118 9.96 6.16 16.66
N THR A 119 10.81 6.01 15.65
CA THR A 119 10.50 6.27 14.24
C THR A 119 9.30 5.44 13.79
N PHE A 120 9.37 4.11 13.96
CA PHE A 120 8.27 3.21 13.58
C PHE A 120 6.98 3.46 14.34
N ARG A 121 7.03 3.82 15.63
CA ARG A 121 5.83 4.22 16.35
C ARG A 121 5.15 5.44 15.71
N ARG A 122 5.94 6.45 15.35
CA ARG A 122 5.43 7.65 14.67
C ARG A 122 4.88 7.34 13.29
N ASP A 123 5.55 6.48 12.52
CA ASP A 123 5.08 6.09 11.19
C ASP A 123 3.75 5.32 11.26
N ILE A 124 3.58 4.44 12.25
CA ILE A 124 2.32 3.73 12.50
C ILE A 124 1.20 4.70 12.89
N GLU A 125 1.48 5.65 13.79
CA GLU A 125 0.52 6.69 14.19
C GLU A 125 0.12 7.56 12.98
N ALA A 126 1.10 7.93 12.15
CA ALA A 126 0.87 8.68 10.91
C ALA A 126 0.02 7.89 9.91
N LEU A 127 0.26 6.58 9.74
CA LEU A 127 -0.53 5.71 8.87
C LEU A 127 -1.98 5.61 9.34
N ASN A 128 -2.20 5.44 10.64
CA ASN A 128 -3.55 5.41 11.21
C ASN A 128 -4.28 6.75 10.97
N ALA A 129 -3.60 7.88 11.20
CA ALA A 129 -4.17 9.20 10.94
C ALA A 129 -4.49 9.42 9.46
N LEU A 130 -3.57 9.05 8.56
CA LEU A 130 -3.75 9.15 7.12
C LEU A 130 -4.91 8.28 6.64
N ARG A 131 -4.96 7.01 7.04
CA ARG A 131 -6.06 6.09 6.70
C ARG A 131 -7.40 6.63 7.18
N ASN A 132 -7.48 7.12 8.41
CA ASN A 132 -8.73 7.69 8.93
C ASN A 132 -9.15 8.95 8.15
N GLY A 133 -8.20 9.83 7.82
CA GLY A 133 -8.46 10.98 6.96
C GLY A 133 -9.00 10.59 5.58
N LEU A 134 -8.45 9.54 4.97
CA LEU A 134 -8.90 9.02 3.68
C LEU A 134 -10.24 8.27 3.77
N ALA A 135 -10.55 7.61 4.89
CA ALA A 135 -11.79 6.88 5.08
C ALA A 135 -13.01 7.79 5.25
N HIS A 136 -12.82 9.02 5.76
CA HIS A 136 -13.90 9.96 6.01
C HIS A 136 -14.11 10.99 4.90
N ALA A 137 -13.33 10.95 3.82
CA ALA A 137 -13.42 11.91 2.73
C ALA A 137 -13.39 11.24 1.36
N PHE A 138 -14.52 11.32 0.65
CA PHE A 138 -14.61 10.87 -0.74
C PHE A 138 -13.75 11.75 -1.68
N PHE A 139 -13.68 13.05 -1.38
CA PHE A 139 -12.83 14.07 -2.03
C PHE A 139 -11.89 14.73 -1.00
N PRO A 140 -10.77 14.08 -0.61
CA PRO A 140 -9.80 14.55 0.38
C PRO A 140 -9.22 15.94 0.07
N GLU A 141 -9.18 16.33 -1.20
CA GLU A 141 -8.81 17.67 -1.66
C GLU A 141 -9.69 18.77 -1.06
N ASN A 142 -10.93 18.43 -0.68
CA ASN A 142 -11.87 19.35 -0.04
C ASN A 142 -11.68 19.45 1.48
N LEU A 143 -10.78 18.65 2.08
CA LEU A 143 -10.49 18.70 3.52
C LEU A 143 -9.66 19.95 3.84
N ARG A 144 -10.30 20.96 4.42
CA ARG A 144 -9.64 22.22 4.82
C ARG A 144 -8.62 22.07 5.96
N LYS A 145 -8.83 21.11 6.87
CA LYS A 145 -8.04 20.98 8.12
C LYS A 145 -7.09 19.77 8.15
N SER A 146 -7.32 18.79 7.29
CA SER A 146 -6.66 17.49 7.36
C SER A 146 -6.35 17.00 5.95
N LYS A 147 -5.47 17.75 5.28
CA LYS A 147 -4.95 17.32 3.98
C LYS A 147 -4.26 15.96 4.16
N PRO A 148 -4.50 15.00 3.25
CA PRO A 148 -3.91 13.67 3.35
C PRO A 148 -2.42 13.75 3.01
N GLN A 149 -1.61 13.91 4.05
CA GLN A 149 -0.17 14.10 3.92
C GLN A 149 0.60 12.95 4.58
N TRP A 150 1.67 12.55 3.94
CA TRP A 150 2.70 11.69 4.51
C TRP A 150 3.97 12.51 4.75
N LYS A 151 4.36 12.65 6.02
CA LYS A 151 5.55 13.40 6.45
C LYS A 151 5.66 14.82 5.84
N GLY A 152 4.52 15.48 5.63
CA GLY A 152 4.42 16.83 5.08
C GLY A 152 4.25 16.90 3.57
N HIS A 153 4.36 15.79 2.84
CA HIS A 153 4.10 15.71 1.40
C HIS A 153 2.68 15.20 1.13
N ASP A 154 2.04 15.70 0.08
CA ASP A 154 0.76 15.18 -0.38
C ASP A 154 0.89 13.70 -0.78
N ILE A 155 0.10 12.80 -0.18
CA ILE A 155 0.15 11.37 -0.47
C ILE A 155 -0.20 11.06 -1.93
N PHE A 156 -0.97 11.92 -2.60
CA PHE A 156 -1.35 11.78 -4.00
C PHE A 156 -0.32 12.36 -4.98
N SER A 157 0.79 12.90 -4.46
CA SER A 157 1.97 13.26 -5.25
C SER A 157 2.91 12.06 -5.37
N LEU A 158 3.68 12.00 -6.47
CA LEU A 158 4.69 10.94 -6.65
C LEU A 158 5.67 10.89 -5.47
N LYS A 159 6.14 12.05 -5.00
CA LYS A 159 7.06 12.15 -3.86
C LYS A 159 6.44 11.59 -2.57
N GLY A 160 5.21 11.99 -2.26
CA GLY A 160 4.52 11.49 -1.06
C GLY A 160 4.27 9.98 -1.13
N ALA A 161 3.89 9.45 -2.29
CA ALA A 161 3.71 8.01 -2.50
C ALA A 161 5.03 7.22 -2.37
N GLN A 162 6.14 7.75 -2.91
CA GLN A 162 7.46 7.12 -2.79
C GLN A 162 7.95 7.09 -1.34
N GLU A 163 7.93 8.22 -0.62
CA GLU A 163 8.33 8.27 0.79
C GLU A 163 7.48 7.34 1.65
N PHE A 164 6.16 7.33 1.41
CA PHE A 164 5.24 6.41 2.05
C PHE A 164 5.65 4.95 1.81
N GLN A 165 5.89 4.57 0.56
CA GLN A 165 6.27 3.21 0.20
C GLN A 165 7.61 2.79 0.84
N THR A 166 8.61 3.67 0.83
CA THR A 166 9.92 3.41 1.47
C THR A 166 9.76 3.18 2.98
N ASP A 167 8.97 3.99 3.67
CA ASP A 167 8.72 3.82 5.09
C ASP A 167 7.96 2.53 5.40
N MET A 168 6.96 2.19 4.59
CA MET A 168 6.19 0.95 4.77
C MET A 168 7.04 -0.30 4.54
N TYR A 169 7.96 -0.27 3.56
CA TYR A 169 8.92 -1.35 3.38
C TYR A 169 9.90 -1.45 4.54
N SER A 170 10.36 -0.33 5.07
CA SER A 170 11.23 -0.32 6.26
C SER A 170 10.52 -0.90 7.49
N LEU A 171 9.21 -0.62 7.65
CA LEU A 171 8.38 -1.24 8.69
C LEU A 171 8.21 -2.75 8.47
N SER A 172 7.90 -3.17 7.24
CA SER A 172 7.78 -4.59 6.88
C SER A 172 9.08 -5.35 7.18
N ASP A 173 10.22 -4.80 6.80
CA ASP A 173 11.53 -5.36 7.08
C ASP A 173 11.78 -5.48 8.58
N TYR A 174 11.48 -4.45 9.37
CA TYR A 174 11.60 -4.54 10.82
C TYR A 174 10.75 -5.66 11.46
N PHE A 175 9.54 -5.90 10.95
CA PHE A 175 8.65 -6.92 11.52
C PHE A 175 8.93 -8.35 11.01
N PHE A 176 9.39 -8.52 9.76
CA PHE A 176 9.52 -9.83 9.09
C PHE A 176 10.86 -10.12 8.41
N GLY A 177 11.74 -9.14 8.25
CA GLY A 177 12.96 -9.27 7.45
C GLY A 177 12.69 -9.43 5.96
N LEU A 178 11.54 -8.94 5.49
CA LEU A 178 11.13 -9.00 4.08
C LEU A 178 11.57 -7.72 3.38
N LYS A 179 12.79 -7.69 2.87
CA LYS A 179 13.24 -6.63 1.97
C LYS A 179 12.93 -7.07 0.53
N PRO A 180 12.03 -6.40 -0.20
CA PRO A 180 12.04 -6.54 -1.65
C PRO A 180 13.36 -5.93 -2.17
N GLU A 181 14.10 -6.68 -2.99
CA GLU A 181 15.16 -6.11 -3.83
C GLU A 181 14.48 -5.18 -4.84
N LEU A 182 14.34 -3.91 -4.46
CA LEU A 182 13.99 -2.85 -5.39
C LEU A 182 15.27 -2.42 -6.08
N ASP A 183 15.73 -3.23 -7.02
CA ASP A 183 16.72 -2.82 -8.00
C ASP A 183 16.04 -1.82 -8.95
N GLY A 184 16.35 -0.55 -8.77
CA GLY A 184 15.90 0.51 -9.65
C GLY A 184 15.52 1.77 -8.88
N ASP A 185 16.41 2.75 -8.96
CA ASP A 185 16.07 4.14 -8.76
C ASP A 185 14.79 4.46 -9.58
N VAL A 186 13.66 4.67 -8.89
CA VAL A 186 12.35 4.91 -9.54
C VAL A 186 12.37 6.21 -10.36
N THR A 187 13.43 7.03 -10.23
CA THR A 187 13.65 8.21 -11.07
C THR A 187 14.16 7.86 -12.48
N SER A 188 14.63 6.63 -12.72
CA SER A 188 15.23 6.23 -14.00
C SER A 188 14.36 5.25 -14.80
N ASN A 189 13.04 5.44 -14.86
CA ASN A 189 12.19 4.65 -15.75
C ASN A 189 12.24 5.24 -17.18
N PRO A 190 13.00 4.68 -18.14
CA PRO A 190 13.23 5.28 -19.47
C PRO A 190 12.02 5.09 -20.41
N THR A 191 11.00 4.36 -19.94
CA THR A 191 9.84 3.96 -20.73
C THR A 191 8.89 5.14 -20.98
N PHE A 192 8.91 6.17 -20.13
CA PHE A 192 8.10 7.38 -20.32
C PHE A 192 8.69 8.36 -21.37
N GLU A 193 10.00 8.36 -21.61
CA GLU A 193 10.63 9.25 -22.60
C GLU A 193 10.47 8.75 -24.04
N ARG A 194 10.22 7.45 -24.26
CA ARG A 194 10.10 6.89 -25.61
C ARG A 194 8.80 7.26 -26.33
N ASP A 195 7.73 7.54 -25.59
CA ASP A 195 6.44 7.94 -26.18
C ASP A 195 6.31 9.46 -26.37
N ALA A 196 7.12 10.27 -25.67
CA ALA A 196 7.19 11.72 -25.88
C ALA A 196 7.89 12.10 -27.20
N ARG A 197 8.86 11.29 -27.67
CA ARG A 197 9.60 11.54 -28.92
C ARG A 197 8.87 11.12 -30.20
N LYS A 198 7.77 10.36 -30.11
CA LYS A 198 6.98 9.93 -31.28
C LYS A 198 5.95 10.95 -31.76
N ASN A 199 5.61 11.97 -30.95
CA ASN A 199 4.67 13.03 -31.34
C ASN A 199 5.42 14.30 -31.77
N GLY A 200 6.39 14.14 -32.68
CA GLY A 200 7.11 15.25 -33.29
C GLY A 200 6.16 16.27 -33.90
N ALA A 201 5.98 17.39 -33.21
CA ALA A 201 5.48 18.61 -33.82
C ALA A 201 6.50 19.04 -34.87
N ARG A 202 6.11 18.98 -36.15
CA ARG A 202 6.82 19.72 -37.20
C ARG A 202 6.66 21.21 -36.94
N PRO A 203 7.71 22.02 -37.09
CA PRO A 203 7.52 23.45 -37.23
C PRO A 203 6.83 23.72 -38.58
N SER A 204 5.71 24.45 -38.53
CA SER A 204 5.08 25.04 -39.71
C SER A 204 5.91 26.25 -40.18
N PRO A 205 5.90 26.57 -41.49
CA PRO A 205 6.82 27.51 -42.14
C PRO A 205 6.76 28.95 -41.63
#